data_AF-A0AAE3GKV3-F1
#
_entry.id   AF-A0AAE3GKV3-F1
#
_cell.length_a   1.000
_cell.length_b   1.000
_cell.length_c   1.000
_cell.angle_alpha   90.00
_cell.angle_beta   90.00
_cell.angle_gamma   90.00
#
_symmetry.space_group_name_H-M   'P 1'
#
loop_
_entity.id
_entity.type
_entity.pdbx_description
1 polymer ?
#
loop_
_entity_poly.entity_id
_entity_poly.type
_entity_poly.pdbx_seq_one_letter_code
_entity_poly.pdbx_strand_id
1 'polypeptide(L)'
;MIDLAEQPSVTLQVVRSEAGFNPLLEGPFILFEFAKGKPIVHLEHHRAALFLQNERDVADFGAAAAAIREMALEPDESVEFIADVMHDWRDK
;
A
#
# COMPACT_ATOMS: atom_id res chain seq x y z
N MET A 1 2.38 -4.93 -14.17
CA MET A 1 1.78 -4.41 -12.92
C MET A 1 0.59 -5.26 -12.56
N ILE A 2 -0.38 -5.42 -13.46
CA ILE A 2 -1.48 -6.40 -13.31
C ILE A 2 -0.94 -7.83 -13.15
N ASP A 3 0.07 -8.22 -13.93
CA ASP A 3 0.70 -9.55 -13.80
C ASP A 3 1.22 -9.87 -12.38
N LEU A 4 1.46 -8.85 -11.55
CA LEU A 4 1.87 -9.06 -10.16
C LEU A 4 0.72 -9.61 -9.31
N ALA A 5 -0.53 -9.28 -9.64
CA ALA A 5 -1.71 -9.81 -8.97
C ALA A 5 -1.92 -11.32 -9.22
N GLU A 6 -1.26 -11.89 -10.23
CA GLU A 6 -1.28 -13.34 -10.50
C GLU A 6 -0.40 -14.13 -9.52
N GLN A 7 0.47 -13.46 -8.75
CA GLN A 7 1.33 -14.13 -7.79
C GLN A 7 0.57 -14.44 -6.50
N PRO A 8 0.60 -15.71 -6.01
CA PRO A 8 -0.17 -16.11 -4.82
C PRO A 8 0.28 -15.42 -3.52
N SER A 9 1.47 -14.81 -3.52
CA SER A 9 2.04 -14.08 -2.38
C SER A 9 1.83 -12.56 -2.48
N VAL A 10 1.08 -12.08 -3.47
CA VAL A 10 0.85 -10.65 -3.68
C VAL A 10 -0.64 -10.37 -3.69
N THR A 11 -1.05 -9.36 -2.92
CA THR A 11 -2.36 -8.73 -3.03
C THR A 11 -2.16 -7.33 -3.59
N LEU A 12 -2.74 -7.06 -4.76
CA LEU A 12 -2.73 -5.74 -5.38
C LEU A 12 -4.05 -5.03 -5.08
N GLN A 13 -3.98 -3.84 -4.50
CA GLN A 13 -5.16 -3.04 -4.19
C GLN A 13 -4.96 -1.57 -4.58
N VAL A 14 -6.06 -0.89 -4.89
CA VAL A 14 -6.07 0.52 -5.28
C VAL A 14 -6.93 1.34 -4.33
N VAL A 15 -6.37 2.43 -3.79
CA VAL A 15 -7.16 3.50 -3.19
C VAL A 15 -7.46 4.53 -4.28
N ARG A 16 -8.76 4.76 -4.52
CA ARG A 16 -9.23 5.71 -5.51
C ARG A 16 -8.92 7.15 -5.11
N SER A 17 -8.62 8.02 -6.08
CA SER A 17 -8.30 9.43 -5.81
C SER A 17 -9.47 10.20 -5.17
N GLU A 18 -10.70 9.72 -5.36
CA GLU A 18 -11.90 10.30 -4.75
C GLU A 18 -12.11 9.92 -3.28
N ALA A 19 -11.26 9.05 -2.71
CA ALA A 19 -11.35 8.60 -1.31
C ALA A 19 -11.08 9.70 -0.27
N GLY A 20 -10.70 10.91 -0.70
CA GLY A 20 -10.42 12.03 0.18
C GLY A 20 -9.14 11.86 0.99
N PHE A 21 -9.08 12.46 2.19
CA PHE A 21 -7.91 12.37 3.05
C PHE A 21 -7.69 10.93 3.52
N ASN A 22 -6.49 10.41 3.30
CA ASN A 22 -6.10 9.08 3.73
C ASN A 22 -4.59 9.04 4.05
N PRO A 23 -4.13 8.07 4.86
CA PRO A 23 -2.73 8.03 5.31
C PRO A 23 -1.69 7.89 4.18
N LEU A 24 -2.05 7.44 2.96
CA LEU A 24 -1.08 7.41 1.83
C LEU A 24 -0.63 8.82 1.43
N LEU A 25 -1.42 9.84 1.75
CA LEU A 25 -1.05 11.25 1.49
C LEU A 25 0.09 11.73 2.39
N GLU A 26 0.37 11.03 3.50
CA GLU A 26 1.48 11.33 4.40
C GLU A 26 2.80 10.70 3.94
N GLY A 27 2.75 9.81 2.94
CA GLY A 27 3.90 9.22 2.28
C GLY A 27 3.89 7.69 2.29
N PRO A 28 4.63 7.06 1.35
CA PRO A 28 4.71 5.60 1.27
C PRO A 28 5.56 5.02 2.41
N PHE A 29 5.20 3.82 2.85
CA PHE A 29 5.95 3.05 3.83
C PHE A 29 5.83 1.55 3.57
N ILE A 30 6.75 0.77 4.14
CA ILE A 30 6.66 -0.70 4.17
C ILE A 30 6.55 -1.13 5.62
N LEU A 31 5.47 -1.83 5.96
CA LEU A 31 5.34 -2.51 7.25
C LEU A 31 5.81 -3.96 7.09
N PHE A 32 6.87 -4.32 7.80
CA PHE A 32 7.34 -5.70 7.86
C PHE A 32 6.79 -6.39 9.10
N GLU A 33 6.11 -7.51 8.90
CA GLU A 33 5.63 -8.40 9.96
C GLU A 33 6.35 -9.74 9.88
N PHE A 34 6.70 -10.31 11.03
CA PHE A 34 7.52 -11.52 11.10
C PHE A 34 6.84 -12.57 11.96
N ALA A 35 6.90 -13.84 11.55
CA ALA A 35 6.42 -14.96 12.36
C ALA A 35 7.17 -15.08 13.70
N LYS A 36 8.44 -14.63 13.74
CA LYS A 36 9.25 -14.51 14.95
C LYS A 36 10.02 -13.19 14.90
N GLY A 37 9.63 -12.22 15.72
CA GLY A 37 10.26 -10.90 15.77
C GLY A 37 9.23 -9.81 16.04
N LYS A 38 9.70 -8.59 16.34
CA LYS A 38 8.83 -7.40 16.40
C LYS A 38 8.65 -6.83 14.99
N PRO A 39 7.46 -6.34 14.62
CA PRO A 39 7.28 -5.64 13.36
C PRO A 39 8.15 -4.39 13.29
N ILE A 40 8.54 -3.99 12.08
CA ILE A 40 9.32 -2.78 11.82
C ILE A 40 8.72 -2.03 10.64
N VAL A 41 8.92 -0.72 10.59
CA VAL A 41 8.52 0.11 9.45
C VAL A 41 9.74 0.62 8.72
N HIS A 42 9.73 0.53 7.40
CA HIS A 42 10.73 1.14 6.54
C HIS A 42 10.14 2.33 5.82
N LEU A 43 10.79 3.48 5.99
CA LEU A 43 10.48 4.74 5.31
C LEU A 43 11.57 5.03 4.29
N GLU A 44 11.19 5.07 3.01
CA GLU A 44 12.09 5.38 1.91
C GLU A 44 12.04 6.88 1.60
N HIS A 45 13.21 7.52 1.52
CA HIS A 45 13.37 8.89 1.05
C HIS A 45 14.50 8.92 0.01
N HIS A 46 14.47 9.89 -0.91
CA HIS A 46 15.36 9.94 -2.09
C HIS A 46 16.86 9.67 -1.83
N ARG A 47 17.36 9.99 -0.63
CA ARG A 47 18.78 9.80 -0.26
C ARG A 47 18.96 9.21 1.14
N ALA A 48 17.90 8.70 1.75
CA ALA A 48 17.93 8.19 3.12
C ALA A 48 16.82 7.17 3.34
N ALA A 49 17.08 6.20 4.21
CA ALA A 49 16.08 5.27 4.70
C ALA A 49 16.07 5.28 6.22
N LEU A 50 14.88 5.14 6.80
CA LEU A 50 14.70 4.97 8.24
C LEU A 50 13.98 3.64 8.52
N PHE A 51 14.50 2.91 9.51
CA PHE A 51 13.84 1.75 10.10
C PHE A 51 13.29 2.14 11.47
N LEU A 52 11.97 2.18 11.61
CA LEU A 52 11.31 2.43 12.89
C LEU A 52 11.08 1.10 13.61
N GLN A 53 11.51 1.06 14.87
CA GLN A 53 11.40 -0.11 15.76
C GLN A 53 10.70 0.25 17.08
N ASN A 54 10.45 1.54 17.33
CA ASN A 54 9.71 1.97 18.51
C ASN A 54 8.27 1.46 18.42
N GLU A 55 7.78 0.84 19.49
CA GLU A 55 6.47 0.18 19.51
C GLU A 55 5.33 1.12 19.18
N ARG A 56 5.39 2.39 19.62
CA ARG A 56 4.37 3.39 19.34
C ARG A 56 4.34 3.73 17.86
N ASP A 57 5.50 4.05 17.28
CA ASP A 57 5.60 4.42 15.88
C ASP A 57 5.11 3.27 14.99
N VAL A 58 5.54 2.03 15.27
CA VAL A 58 5.11 0.85 14.50
C VAL A 58 3.62 0.59 14.65
N ALA A 59 3.03 0.83 15.83
CA ALA A 59 1.58 0.71 16.03
C ALA A 59 0.79 1.74 15.22
N ASP A 60 1.26 2.99 15.18
CA ASP A 60 0.61 4.08 14.43
C ASP A 60 0.61 3.77 12.91
N PHE A 61 1.74 3.30 12.37
CA PHE A 61 1.81 2.85 10.97
C PHE A 61 1.00 1.57 10.69
N GLY A 62 0.90 0.67 11.66
CA GLY A 62 0.02 -0.50 11.57
C GLY A 62 -1.45 -0.11 11.45
N ALA A 63 -1.90 0.87 12.24
CA ALA A 63 -3.24 1.42 12.15
C ALA A 63 -3.48 2.13 10.80
N ALA A 64 -2.50 2.90 10.33
CA ALA A 64 -2.56 3.52 9.01
C ALA A 64 -2.70 2.46 7.89
N ALA A 65 -1.91 1.38 7.93
CA ALA A 65 -1.99 0.30 6.95
C ALA A 65 -3.36 -0.40 6.96
N ALA A 66 -3.96 -0.61 8.13
CA ALA A 66 -5.31 -1.17 8.25
C ALA A 66 -6.35 -0.24 7.63
N ALA A 67 -6.33 1.05 7.97
CA ALA A 67 -7.25 2.04 7.43
C ALA A 67 -7.12 2.16 5.89
N ILE A 68 -5.89 2.15 5.36
CA ILE A 68 -5.65 2.16 3.92
C ILE A 68 -6.29 0.95 3.23
N ARG A 69 -6.16 -0.25 3.82
CA ARG A 69 -6.79 -1.47 3.28
C ARG A 69 -8.31 -1.41 3.31
N GLU A 70 -8.91 -0.84 4.34
CA GLU A 70 -10.36 -0.65 4.44
C GLU A 70 -10.91 0.32 3.40
N MET A 71 -10.10 1.31 2.97
CA MET A 71 -10.46 2.28 1.94
C MET A 71 -10.16 1.82 0.51
N ALA A 72 -9.32 0.80 0.36
CA ALA A 72 -8.94 0.30 -0.95
C ALA A 72 -10.07 -0.51 -1.57
N LEU A 73 -10.11 -0.54 -2.90
CA LEU A 73 -10.96 -1.48 -3.63
C LEU A 73 -10.58 -2.92 -3.29
N GLU A 74 -11.51 -3.85 -3.46
CA GLU A 74 -11.20 -5.27 -3.35
C GLU A 74 -10.16 -5.66 -4.41
N PRO A 75 -9.38 -6.74 -4.21
CA PRO A 75 -8.28 -7.09 -5.10
C PRO A 75 -8.70 -7.25 -6.58
N ASP A 76 -9.83 -7.91 -6.84
CA ASP A 76 -10.32 -8.11 -8.20
C ASP A 76 -10.78 -6.78 -8.85
N GLU A 77 -11.51 -5.96 -8.10
CA GLU A 77 -11.93 -4.62 -8.54
C GLU A 77 -10.73 -3.69 -8.81
N SER A 78 -9.65 -3.86 -8.06
CA SER A 78 -8.42 -3.11 -8.25
C SER A 78 -7.74 -3.47 -9.57
N VAL A 79 -7.72 -4.77 -9.93
CA VAL A 79 -7.17 -5.24 -11.20
C VAL A 79 -8.01 -4.72 -12.38
N GLU A 80 -9.34 -4.81 -12.30
CA GLU A 80 -10.26 -4.26 -13.30
C GLU A 80 -10.04 -2.75 -13.48
N PHE A 81 -10.00 -2.00 -12.38
CA PHE A 81 -9.78 -0.55 -12.42
C PHE A 81 -8.46 -0.17 -13.09
N ILE A 82 -7.37 -0.89 -12.80
CA ILE A 82 -6.07 -0.64 -13.46
C ILE A 82 -6.16 -0.94 -14.96
N ALA A 83 -6.83 -2.03 -15.36
CA ALA A 83 -6.98 -2.39 -16.76
C ALA A 83 -7.75 -1.32 -17.55
N ASP A 84 -8.83 -0.79 -16.98
CA ASP A 84 -9.64 0.28 -17.56
C ASP A 84 -8.82 1.56 -17.73
N VAL A 85 -8.11 1.99 -16.68
CA VAL A 85 -7.24 3.19 -16.76
C VAL A 85 -6.14 3.01 -17.80
N MET A 86 -5.56 1.80 -17.93
CA MET A 86 -4.55 1.51 -18.94
C MET A 86 -5.11 1.56 -20.37
N HIS A 87 -6.34 1.09 -20.57
CA HIS A 87 -7.03 1.17 -21.85
C HIS A 87 -7.26 2.64 -22.24
N ASP A 88 -7.87 3.42 -21.34
CA ASP A 88 -8.13 4.85 -21.54
C ASP A 88 -6.87 5.68 -21.79
N TRP A 89 -5.73 5.27 -21.23
CA TRP A 89 -4.46 5.97 -21.44
C TRP A 89 -3.84 5.67 -22.81
N ARG A 90 -4.09 4.49 -23.39
CA ARG A 90 -3.60 4.12 -24.73
C ARG A 90 -4.37 4.80 -25.86
N ASP A 91 -5.62 5.16 -25.62
CA ASP A 91 -6.50 5.82 -26.59
C ASP A 91 -6.34 7.36 -26.61
N LYS A 92 -5.41 7.90 -25.83
CA LYS A 92 -5.04 9.33 -25.79
C LYS A 92 -3.75 9.61 -26.55
#